data_AF-I5C657-F1
#
_entry.id   AF-I5C657-F1
#
_cell.length_a   1.000
_cell.length_b   1.000
_cell.length_c   1.000
_cell.angle_alpha   90.00
_cell.angle_beta   90.00
_cell.angle_gamma   90.00
#
_symmetry.space_group_name_H-M   'P 1'
#
loop_
_entity.id
_entity.type
_entity.pdbx_description
1 polymer ?
#
loop_
_entity_poly.entity_id
_entity_poly.type
_entity_poly.pdbx_seq_one_letter_code
_entity_poly.pdbx_strand_id
1 'polypeptide(L)'
;MRGNLEAVAEAADWWSIVRAKPAQDAVLSEEDRIFVHEAGKLLPQEPWDAETWRVWTAAVKAGTGRKGRGLFMPLRIALTGREQGPELAGLLPLLGREETLARLS
;
A
#
# COMPACT_ATOMS: atom_id res chain seq x y z
N MET A 1 21.64 -15.99 -14.04
CA MET A 1 21.39 -16.29 -12.61
C MET A 1 21.85 -15.11 -11.76
N ARG A 2 21.09 -14.00 -11.75
CA ARG A 2 21.34 -12.81 -10.88
C ARG A 2 20.02 -12.22 -10.37
N GLY A 3 18.92 -12.32 -11.14
CA GLY A 3 17.60 -11.83 -10.73
C GLY A 3 16.95 -12.55 -9.54
N ASN A 4 17.33 -13.78 -9.21
CA ASN A 4 16.71 -14.50 -8.08
C ASN A 4 17.14 -13.96 -6.71
N LEU A 5 18.33 -13.35 -6.60
CA LEU A 5 18.83 -12.86 -5.31
C LEU A 5 18.18 -11.52 -4.94
N GLU A 6 17.95 -10.65 -5.92
CA GLU A 6 17.24 -9.38 -5.75
C GLU A 6 15.77 -9.64 -5.38
N ALA A 7 15.07 -10.53 -6.09
CA ALA A 7 13.69 -10.87 -5.79
C ALA A 7 13.51 -11.52 -4.39
N VAL A 8 14.48 -12.33 -3.93
CA VAL A 8 14.45 -12.95 -2.60
C VAL A 8 14.73 -11.92 -1.50
N ALA A 9 15.66 -10.98 -1.73
CA ALA A 9 15.91 -9.88 -0.80
C ALA A 9 14.69 -8.94 -0.70
N GLU A 10 14.07 -8.60 -1.84
CA GLU A 10 12.83 -7.83 -1.88
C GLU A 10 11.67 -8.55 -1.17
N ALA A 11 11.55 -9.87 -1.35
CA ALA A 11 10.56 -10.67 -0.64
C ALA A 11 10.80 -10.72 0.87
N ALA A 12 12.06 -10.73 1.33
CA ALA A 12 12.40 -10.68 2.75
C ALA A 12 12.05 -9.31 3.37
N ASP A 13 12.29 -8.22 2.65
CA ASP A 13 11.90 -6.88 3.05
C ASP A 13 10.38 -6.76 3.17
N TRP A 14 9.62 -7.26 2.18
CA TRP A 14 8.17 -7.35 2.25
C TRP A 14 7.69 -8.21 3.41
N TRP A 15 8.33 -9.35 3.65
CA TRP A 15 7.96 -10.25 4.73
C TRP A 15 8.07 -9.58 6.10
N SER A 16 9.09 -8.73 6.29
CA SER A 16 9.20 -7.92 7.50
C SER A 16 8.04 -6.92 7.65
N ILE A 17 7.66 -6.25 6.55
CA ILE A 17 6.57 -5.26 6.52
C ILE A 17 5.19 -5.92 6.70
N VAL A 18 5.00 -7.13 6.19
CA VAL A 18 3.75 -7.89 6.30
C VAL A 18 3.60 -8.47 7.71
N ARG A 19 4.70 -8.93 8.34
CA ARG A 19 4.65 -9.53 9.69
C ARG A 19 4.82 -8.54 10.84
N ALA A 20 5.31 -7.33 10.57
CA ALA A 20 5.50 -6.26 11.55
C ALA A 20 4.66 -5.03 11.16
N LYS A 21 4.74 -3.98 11.97
CA LYS A 21 4.12 -2.68 11.68
C LYS A 21 4.82 -2.01 10.47
N PRO A 22 4.14 -1.08 9.76
CA PRO A 22 4.80 -0.25 8.75
C PRO A 22 6.11 0.35 9.27
N ALA A 23 7.09 0.50 8.40
CA ALA A 23 8.33 1.20 8.74
C ALA A 23 8.03 2.64 9.20
N GLN A 24 9.01 3.28 9.84
CA GLN A 24 8.87 4.68 10.28
C GLN A 24 9.78 5.61 9.46
N ASP A 25 10.15 5.15 8.26
CA ASP A 25 11.15 5.80 7.41
C ASP A 25 10.59 7.06 6.72
N ALA A 26 9.26 7.15 6.61
CA ALA A 26 8.56 8.26 5.99
C ALA A 26 7.33 8.68 6.80
N VAL A 27 7.10 9.99 6.86
CA VAL A 27 5.99 10.59 7.60
C VAL A 27 5.03 11.26 6.61
N LEU A 28 3.74 10.93 6.71
CA LEU A 28 2.69 11.57 5.91
C LEU A 28 2.51 13.03 6.35
N SER A 29 2.25 13.91 5.38
CA SER A 29 1.70 15.23 5.67
C SER A 29 0.29 15.12 6.27
N GLU A 30 -0.23 16.21 6.83
CA GLU A 30 -1.60 16.20 7.37
C GLU A 30 -2.65 15.99 6.27
N GLU A 31 -2.46 16.63 5.11
CA GLU A 31 -3.33 16.44 3.95
C GLU A 31 -3.30 14.98 3.47
N ASP A 32 -2.12 14.36 3.49
CA ASP A 32 -1.97 12.97 3.10
C ASP A 32 -2.58 12.01 4.11
N ARG A 33 -2.52 12.30 5.42
CA ARG A 33 -3.23 11.52 6.44
C ARG A 33 -4.74 11.48 6.19
N ILE A 34 -5.33 12.64 5.92
CA ILE A 34 -6.76 12.74 5.57
C ILE A 34 -7.04 11.92 4.31
N PHE A 35 -6.21 12.07 3.28
CA PHE A 35 -6.37 11.34 2.02
C PHE A 35 -6.31 9.82 2.20
N VAL A 36 -5.33 9.27 2.94
CA VAL A 36 -5.22 7.82 3.12
C VAL A 36 -6.36 7.25 3.94
N HIS A 37 -6.89 8.03 4.89
CA HIS A 37 -8.09 7.68 5.64
C HIS A 37 -9.32 7.58 4.72
N GLU A 38 -9.53 8.54 3.81
CA GLU A 38 -10.58 8.45 2.79
C GLU A 38 -10.37 7.26 1.84
N ALA A 39 -9.11 6.96 1.49
CA ALA A 39 -8.80 5.81 0.66
C ALA A 39 -9.17 4.47 1.34
N GLY A 40 -8.97 4.37 2.66
CA GLY A 40 -9.36 3.19 3.45
C GLY A 40 -10.86 2.89 3.41
N LYS A 41 -11.71 3.92 3.34
CA LYS A 41 -13.18 3.78 3.20
C LYS A 41 -13.61 3.16 1.88
N LEU A 42 -12.75 3.21 0.87
CA LEU A 42 -13.01 2.70 -0.48
C LEU A 42 -12.45 1.29 -0.70
N LEU A 43 -11.87 0.66 0.33
CA LEU A 43 -11.39 -0.71 0.24
C LEU A 43 -12.53 -1.68 -0.07
N PRO A 44 -12.37 -2.55 -1.10
CA PRO A 44 -13.39 -3.55 -1.43
C PRO A 44 -13.50 -4.60 -0.32
N GLN A 45 -14.60 -5.34 -0.33
CA GLN A 45 -14.75 -6.55 0.49
C GLN A 45 -13.81 -7.65 -0.03
N GLU A 46 -13.42 -8.57 0.85
CA GLU A 46 -12.71 -9.80 0.48
C GLU A 46 -13.62 -10.78 -0.29
N PRO A 47 -13.07 -11.75 -1.06
CA PRO A 47 -11.66 -12.10 -1.20
C PRO A 47 -10.86 -11.10 -2.07
N TRP A 48 -9.57 -10.99 -1.78
CA TRP A 48 -8.63 -10.16 -2.54
C TRP A 48 -7.68 -10.99 -3.39
N ASP A 49 -7.30 -10.41 -4.52
CA ASP A 49 -6.45 -10.99 -5.56
C ASP A 49 -5.53 -9.92 -6.18
N ALA A 50 -4.80 -10.28 -7.24
CA ALA A 50 -3.90 -9.38 -7.94
C ALA A 50 -4.60 -8.16 -8.59
N GLU A 51 -5.90 -8.24 -8.86
CA GLU A 51 -6.67 -7.14 -9.46
C GLU A 51 -7.14 -6.12 -8.41
N THR A 52 -7.16 -6.50 -7.14
CA THR A 52 -7.70 -5.71 -6.03
C THR A 52 -7.04 -4.33 -5.93
N TRP A 53 -5.72 -4.26 -6.08
CA TRP A 53 -4.99 -2.99 -6.06
C TRP A 53 -5.45 -2.03 -7.16
N ARG A 54 -5.61 -2.55 -8.37
CA ARG A 54 -6.05 -1.76 -9.53
C ARG A 54 -7.47 -1.26 -9.34
N VAL A 55 -8.37 -2.13 -8.88
CA VAL A 55 -9.79 -1.77 -8.62
C VAL A 55 -9.89 -0.71 -7.54
N TRP A 56 -9.22 -0.93 -6.40
CA TRP A 56 -9.23 0.00 -5.28
C TRP A 56 -8.64 1.37 -5.64
N THR A 57 -7.44 1.40 -6.23
CA THR A 57 -6.79 2.68 -6.60
C THR A 57 -7.55 3.44 -7.68
N ALA A 58 -8.30 2.75 -8.55
CA ALA A 58 -9.23 3.40 -9.47
C ALA A 58 -10.41 4.06 -8.74
N ALA A 59 -11.00 3.39 -7.75
CA ALA A 59 -12.04 3.97 -6.91
C ALA A 59 -11.53 5.17 -6.10
N VAL A 60 -10.34 5.06 -5.49
CA VAL A 60 -9.68 6.16 -4.76
C VAL A 60 -9.42 7.35 -5.68
N LYS A 61 -8.90 7.11 -6.89
CA LYS A 61 -8.69 8.15 -7.89
C LYS A 61 -9.99 8.86 -8.27
N ALA A 62 -11.08 8.11 -8.45
CA ALA A 62 -12.38 8.67 -8.78
C ALA A 62 -12.97 9.48 -7.62
N GLY A 63 -12.86 8.99 -6.38
CA GLY A 63 -13.42 9.65 -5.20
C GLY A 63 -12.62 10.87 -4.72
N THR A 64 -11.31 10.90 -4.91
CA THR A 64 -10.43 11.95 -4.38
C THR A 64 -9.90 12.91 -5.45
N GLY A 65 -9.98 12.53 -6.73
CA GLY A 65 -9.38 13.26 -7.85
C GLY A 65 -7.85 13.19 -7.91
N ARG A 66 -7.16 12.58 -6.94
CA ARG A 66 -5.69 12.47 -6.90
C ARG A 66 -5.16 11.53 -7.98
N LYS A 67 -3.98 11.85 -8.52
CA LYS A 67 -3.35 11.11 -9.64
C LYS A 67 -1.83 11.08 -9.49
N GLY A 68 -1.19 10.16 -10.23
CA GLY A 68 0.28 10.06 -10.29
C GLY A 68 0.91 9.92 -8.91
N ARG A 69 1.97 10.69 -8.64
CA ARG A 69 2.68 10.66 -7.35
C ARG A 69 1.76 11.02 -6.17
N GLY A 70 0.84 11.97 -6.32
CA GLY A 70 -0.08 12.37 -5.25
C GLY A 70 -1.11 11.29 -4.87
N LEU A 71 -1.35 10.31 -5.75
CA LEU A 71 -2.19 9.14 -5.46
C LEU A 71 -1.35 8.01 -4.83
N PHE A 72 -0.26 7.62 -5.48
CA PHE A 72 0.45 6.39 -5.13
C PHE A 72 1.47 6.56 -4.00
N MET A 73 2.08 7.74 -3.87
CA MET A 73 3.11 7.97 -2.85
C MET A 73 2.54 7.91 -1.43
N PRO A 74 1.43 8.60 -1.09
CA PRO A 74 0.89 8.53 0.25
C PRO A 74 0.37 7.14 0.61
N LEU A 75 -0.24 6.43 -0.36
CA LEU A 75 -0.69 5.04 -0.14
C LEU A 75 0.50 4.11 0.15
N ARG A 76 1.63 4.28 -0.56
CA ARG A 76 2.85 3.51 -0.27
C ARG A 76 3.31 3.76 1.16
N ILE A 77 3.47 5.03 1.54
CA ILE A 77 3.96 5.40 2.87
C ILE A 77 3.00 4.87 3.95
N ALA A 78 1.69 4.97 3.77
CA ALA A 78 0.75 4.44 4.76
C ALA A 78 0.87 2.91 4.92
N LEU A 79 0.96 2.18 3.81
CA LEU A 79 0.95 0.71 3.84
C LEU A 79 2.29 0.11 4.22
N THR A 80 3.41 0.77 3.92
CA THR A 80 4.75 0.20 4.11
C THR A 80 5.66 1.03 5.01
N GLY A 81 5.33 2.30 5.23
CA GLY A 81 6.19 3.24 5.96
C GLY A 81 7.36 3.77 5.15
N ARG A 82 7.41 3.51 3.83
CA ARG A 82 8.55 3.82 2.97
C ARG A 82 8.18 4.65 1.75
N GLU A 83 9.11 5.48 1.32
CA GLU A 83 8.99 6.27 0.09
C GLU A 83 9.25 5.47 -1.19
N GLN A 84 10.05 4.42 -1.07
CA GLN A 84 10.49 3.58 -2.18
C GLN A 84 10.26 2.12 -1.83
N GLY A 85 10.33 1.28 -2.86
CA GLY A 85 10.29 -0.15 -2.72
C GLY A 85 9.59 -0.83 -3.88
N PRO A 86 9.48 -2.16 -3.80
CA PRO A 86 8.82 -3.00 -4.79
C PRO A 86 7.35 -2.64 -5.06
N GLU A 87 6.78 -3.34 -6.04
CA GLU A 87 5.42 -3.15 -6.56
C GLU A 87 4.35 -3.49 -5.50
N LEU A 88 3.32 -2.64 -5.36
CA LEU A 88 2.34 -2.70 -4.25
C LEU A 88 1.12 -3.59 -4.55
N ALA A 89 0.84 -3.93 -5.81
CA ALA A 89 -0.32 -4.73 -6.17
C ALA A 89 -0.28 -6.12 -5.53
N GLY A 90 0.92 -6.70 -5.37
CA GLY A 90 1.12 -7.95 -4.65
C GLY A 90 0.94 -7.84 -3.12
N LEU A 91 0.93 -6.64 -2.54
CA LEU A 91 0.90 -6.46 -1.09
C LEU A 91 -0.48 -6.70 -0.47
N LEU A 92 -1.54 -6.18 -1.10
CA LEU A 92 -2.88 -6.20 -0.50
C LEU A 92 -3.35 -7.62 -0.16
N PRO A 93 -3.26 -8.62 -1.06
CA PRO A 93 -3.67 -9.98 -0.73
C PRO A 93 -2.85 -10.62 0.40
N LEU A 94 -1.62 -10.15 0.64
CA LEU A 94 -0.76 -10.65 1.72
C LEU A 94 -1.09 -10.03 3.09
N LEU A 95 -1.47 -8.75 3.12
CA LEU A 95 -1.91 -8.08 4.34
C LEU A 95 -3.33 -8.48 4.74
N GLY A 96 -4.21 -8.65 3.74
CA GLY A 96 -5.64 -8.76 3.96
C GLY A 96 -6.29 -7.41 4.32
N ARG A 97 -7.61 -7.42 4.38
CA ARG A 97 -8.40 -6.19 4.51
C ARG A 97 -8.26 -5.50 5.86
N GLU A 98 -8.27 -6.28 6.94
CA GLU A 98 -8.18 -5.76 8.31
C GLU A 98 -6.88 -4.99 8.53
N GLU A 99 -5.74 -5.60 8.23
CA GLU A 99 -4.41 -4.99 8.40
C GLU A 99 -4.23 -3.79 7.46
N THR A 100 -4.69 -3.90 6.21
CA THR A 100 -4.65 -2.76 5.28
C THR A 100 -5.44 -1.58 5.82
N LEU A 101 -6.64 -1.82 6.35
CA LEU A 101 -7.47 -0.75 6.92
C LEU A 101 -6.81 -0.14 8.17
N ALA A 102 -6.21 -0.96 9.04
CA ALA A 102 -5.50 -0.49 10.22
C ALA A 102 -4.28 0.40 9.89
N ARG A 103 -3.65 0.20 8.72
CA ARG A 103 -2.54 1.03 8.23
C ARG A 103 -3.00 2.34 7.58
N LEU A 104 -4.27 2.42 7.18
CA LEU A 104 -4.86 3.60 6.54
C LEU A 104 -5.65 4.48 7.54
N SER A 105 -5.80 4.05 8.79
CA SER A 105 -6.60 4.73 9.82
C SER A 105 -5.83 5.79 10.59
#